data_AF-A0A836KKQ1-F1
#
_entry.id   AF-A0A836KKQ1-F1
#
_cell.length_a   1.000
_cell.length_b   1.000
_cell.length_c   1.000
_cell.angle_alpha   90.00
_cell.angle_beta   90.00
_cell.angle_gamma   90.00
#
_symmetry.space_group_name_H-M   'P 1'
#
loop_
_entity.id
_entity.type
_entity.pdbx_description
1 polymer ?
#
loop_
_entity_poly.entity_id
_entity_poly.type
_entity_poly.pdbx_seq_one_letter_code
_entity_poly.pdbx_strand_id
1 'polypeptide(L)'
;MMRRTGACLGGFTMKYKKGTGLWDEDHVNDFDANKYLSARSTMRWYYGMERLQTRNTINARRATQSYNNNMGLHHSGRGPFERELERRGIQVEKYPLTTTTGAVRVAEMVLLRRRELEAQAKIEMEAQRQARRRDAPSGWYNETDGPLNPRFLASMQSNYTQVITELPRTPITGT
;
A
#
# COMPACT_ATOMS: atom_id res chain seq x y z
N MET A 1 4.97 13.81 52.55
CA MET A 1 4.86 14.68 51.35
C MET A 1 4.23 13.87 50.22
N MET A 2 2.91 14.00 50.01
CA MET A 2 2.19 13.33 48.92
C MET A 2 2.59 14.00 47.59
N ARG A 3 3.28 13.27 46.71
CA ARG A 3 3.47 13.69 45.31
C ARG A 3 2.09 13.79 44.68
N ARG A 4 1.62 15.01 44.42
CA ARG A 4 0.45 15.27 43.57
C ARG A 4 0.79 14.73 42.19
N THR A 5 0.29 13.54 41.86
CA THR A 5 0.22 13.04 40.49
C THR A 5 -0.53 14.08 39.69
N GLY A 6 0.14 14.73 38.73
CA GLY A 6 -0.48 15.71 37.85
C GLY A 6 -1.77 15.13 37.28
N ALA A 7 -2.84 15.91 37.36
CA ALA A 7 -4.14 15.55 36.82
C ALA A 7 -3.96 14.98 35.40
N CYS A 8 -4.61 13.85 35.14
CA CYS A 8 -4.65 13.26 33.81
C CYS A 8 -5.30 14.27 32.85
N LEU A 9 -4.50 15.05 32.13
CA LEU A 9 -4.92 15.98 31.07
C LEU A 9 -5.44 15.25 29.81
N GLY A 10 -6.02 14.06 29.98
CA GLY A 10 -6.59 13.26 28.91
C GLY A 10 -8.07 13.59 28.73
N GLY A 11 -8.42 14.17 27.58
CA GLY A 11 -9.81 14.36 27.16
C GLY A 11 -10.30 13.29 26.18
N PHE A 12 -11.54 13.45 25.71
CA PHE A 12 -12.06 12.65 24.60
C PHE A 12 -11.22 12.90 23.34
N THR A 13 -10.66 11.82 22.81
CA THR A 13 -10.07 11.76 21.48
C THR A 13 -10.59 10.50 20.80
N MET A 14 -10.79 10.54 19.48
CA MET A 14 -11.46 9.47 18.73
C MET A 14 -10.54 8.25 18.53
N LYS A 15 -10.16 7.57 19.62
CA LYS A 15 -9.27 6.39 19.59
C LYS A 15 -9.80 5.29 18.67
N TYR A 16 -11.13 5.16 18.56
CA TYR A 16 -11.79 4.19 17.70
C TYR A 16 -11.64 4.47 16.19
N LYS A 17 -11.28 5.70 15.79
CA LYS A 17 -10.93 6.04 14.40
C LYS A 17 -9.42 6.01 14.15
N LYS A 18 -8.62 5.96 15.22
CA LYS A 18 -7.16 5.97 15.08
C LYS A 18 -6.69 4.59 14.61
N GLY A 19 -5.96 4.53 13.49
CA GLY A 19 -5.50 3.28 12.90
C GLY A 19 -6.58 2.49 12.14
N THR A 20 -7.68 3.14 11.76
CA THR A 20 -8.71 2.55 10.87
C THR A 20 -8.55 2.96 9.41
N GLY A 21 -7.58 3.83 9.11
CA GLY A 21 -7.26 4.22 7.74
C GLY A 21 -6.60 3.08 6.96
N LEU A 22 -6.39 3.31 5.67
CA LEU A 22 -5.71 2.33 4.82
C LEU A 22 -4.19 2.37 5.07
N TRP A 23 -3.68 3.55 5.46
CA TRP A 23 -2.25 3.81 5.65
C TRP A 23 -1.95 4.43 7.01
N ASP A 24 -0.66 4.50 7.36
CA ASP A 24 -0.19 4.94 8.68
C ASP A 24 -0.37 6.46 8.93
N GLU A 25 -0.40 7.26 7.86
CA GLU A 25 -0.63 8.70 7.88
C GLU A 25 -2.10 9.09 8.14
N ASP A 26 -3.03 8.17 7.93
CA ASP A 26 -4.46 8.45 8.03
C ASP A 26 -4.89 8.64 9.50
N HIS A 27 -5.80 9.59 9.72
CA HIS A 27 -6.34 9.92 11.05
C HIS A 27 -5.28 10.31 12.10
N VAL A 28 -4.14 10.83 11.64
CA VAL A 28 -3.14 11.51 12.46
C VAL A 28 -3.38 13.01 12.38
N ASN A 29 -3.31 13.70 13.53
CA ASN A 29 -3.36 15.17 13.56
C ASN A 29 -1.98 15.75 13.24
N ASP A 30 -1.61 15.71 11.96
CA ASP A 30 -0.39 16.30 11.41
C ASP A 30 -0.66 17.71 10.89
N PHE A 31 -0.34 18.72 11.70
CA PHE A 31 -0.65 20.13 11.43
C PHE A 31 0.60 20.97 11.12
N ASP A 32 1.80 20.39 11.21
CA ASP A 32 3.08 21.06 11.02
C ASP A 32 3.78 20.71 9.69
N ALA A 33 3.06 20.07 8.78
CA ALA A 33 3.54 19.78 7.43
C ALA A 33 3.60 21.03 6.53
N ASN A 34 4.61 21.07 5.64
CA ASN A 34 4.78 22.10 4.62
C ASN A 34 4.17 21.68 3.27
N LYS A 35 3.71 22.66 2.46
CA LYS A 35 3.17 22.42 1.11
C LYS A 35 4.16 21.76 0.16
N TYR A 36 5.46 22.06 0.30
CA TYR A 36 6.53 21.43 -0.45
C TYR A 36 7.50 20.74 0.51
N LEU A 37 7.75 19.46 0.24
CA LEU A 37 8.70 18.66 0.99
C LEU A 37 9.82 18.21 0.07
N SER A 38 11.07 18.51 0.45
CA SER A 38 12.23 17.95 -0.22
C SER A 38 12.25 16.41 -0.09
N ALA A 39 13.10 15.72 -0.86
CA ALA A 39 13.25 14.27 -0.73
C ALA A 39 13.55 13.83 0.72
N ARG A 40 14.45 14.53 1.42
CA ARG A 40 14.79 14.22 2.82
C ARG A 40 13.63 14.51 3.78
N SER A 41 12.91 15.61 3.55
CA SER A 41 11.75 15.98 4.36
C SER A 41 10.62 14.96 4.20
N THR A 42 10.36 14.52 2.98
CA THR A 42 9.36 13.50 2.66
C THR A 42 9.72 12.15 3.29
N MET A 43 10.98 11.71 3.18
CA MET A 43 11.44 10.47 3.83
C MET A 43 11.28 10.55 5.36
N ARG A 44 11.59 11.71 5.95
CA ARG A 44 11.41 11.93 7.39
C ARG A 44 9.94 11.91 7.80
N TRP A 45 9.05 12.41 6.94
CA TRP A 45 7.61 12.39 7.17
C TRP A 45 7.07 10.94 7.19
N TYR A 46 7.41 10.12 6.18
CA TYR A 46 7.04 8.69 6.18
C TYR A 46 7.57 7.95 7.41
N TYR A 47 8.85 8.14 7.73
CA TYR A 47 9.43 7.57 8.95
C TYR A 47 8.70 8.05 10.23
N GLY A 48 8.29 9.32 10.25
CA GLY A 48 7.52 9.90 11.35
C GLY A 48 6.19 9.18 11.57
N MET A 49 5.44 8.92 10.50
CA MET A 49 4.15 8.22 10.55
C MET A 49 4.31 6.75 10.97
N GLU A 50 5.21 6.01 10.32
CA GLU A 50 5.50 4.61 10.66
C GLU A 50 5.96 4.48 12.13
N ARG A 51 6.88 5.35 12.56
CA ARG A 51 7.36 5.37 13.94
C ARG A 51 6.26 5.68 14.93
N LEU A 52 5.35 6.61 14.61
CA LEU A 52 4.25 6.98 15.48
C LEU A 52 3.32 5.78 15.69
N GLN A 53 2.92 5.11 14.62
CA GLN A 53 2.04 3.93 14.68
C GLN A 53 2.69 2.77 15.44
N THR A 54 3.96 2.48 15.11
CA THR A 54 4.74 1.42 15.74
C THR A 54 4.94 1.67 17.24
N ARG A 55 5.34 2.89 17.63
CA ARG A 55 5.53 3.23 19.05
C ARG A 55 4.25 3.15 19.85
N ASN A 56 3.13 3.63 19.29
CA ASN A 56 1.84 3.55 19.96
C ASN A 56 1.46 2.09 20.24
N THR A 57 1.61 1.22 19.23
CA THR A 57 1.31 -0.21 19.33
C THR A 57 2.22 -0.93 20.32
N ILE A 58 3.54 -0.71 20.24
CA ILE A 58 4.51 -1.36 21.14
C ILE A 58 4.31 -0.90 22.59
N ASN A 59 4.10 0.40 22.83
CA ASN A 59 3.89 0.91 24.18
C ASN A 59 2.60 0.36 24.78
N ALA A 60 1.51 0.28 24.01
CA ALA A 60 0.26 -0.34 24.45
C ALA A 60 0.45 -1.82 24.79
N ARG A 61 1.08 -2.61 23.89
CA ARG A 61 1.38 -4.03 24.12
C ARG A 61 2.21 -4.24 25.38
N ARG A 62 3.31 -3.50 25.53
CA ARG A 62 4.20 -3.59 26.70
C ARG A 62 3.43 -3.26 27.98
N ALA A 63 2.67 -2.16 28.00
CA ALA A 63 1.93 -1.74 29.18
C ALA A 63 0.90 -2.80 29.61
N THR A 64 0.13 -3.34 28.67
CA THR A 64 -0.85 -4.40 28.96
C THR A 64 -0.19 -5.69 29.45
N GLN A 65 0.89 -6.14 28.80
CA GLN A 65 1.60 -7.36 29.20
C GLN A 65 2.21 -7.23 30.59
N SER A 66 2.86 -6.09 30.88
CA SER A 66 3.43 -5.82 32.21
C SER A 66 2.33 -5.75 33.28
N TYR A 67 1.20 -5.10 32.98
CA TYR A 67 0.06 -5.06 33.90
C TYR A 67 -0.47 -6.46 34.19
N ASN A 68 -0.74 -7.27 33.17
CA ASN A 68 -1.26 -8.62 33.32
C ASN A 68 -0.32 -9.52 34.14
N ASN A 69 0.99 -9.43 33.88
CA ASN A 69 1.99 -10.18 34.62
C ASN A 69 2.04 -9.76 36.09
N ASN A 70 1.97 -8.46 36.37
CA ASN A 70 1.93 -7.95 37.75
C ASN A 70 0.65 -8.39 38.48
N MET A 71 -0.45 -8.60 37.76
CA MET A 71 -1.70 -9.15 38.28
C MET A 71 -1.72 -10.68 38.39
N GLY A 72 -0.62 -11.37 38.06
CA GLY A 72 -0.50 -12.83 38.13
C GLY A 72 -1.19 -13.59 37.00
N LEU A 73 -1.59 -12.91 35.92
CA LEU A 73 -2.17 -13.51 34.72
C LEU A 73 -1.08 -13.77 33.67
N HIS A 74 -1.41 -14.53 32.62
CA HIS A 74 -0.53 -14.65 31.47
C HIS A 74 -0.37 -13.29 30.74
N HIS A 75 0.66 -13.12 29.90
CA HIS A 75 0.89 -11.85 29.19
C HIS A 75 -0.30 -11.44 28.30
N SER A 76 -1.07 -12.42 27.81
CA SER A 76 -2.31 -12.23 27.04
C SER A 76 -3.55 -11.91 27.90
N GLY A 77 -3.44 -11.97 29.23
CA GLY A 77 -4.55 -11.79 30.16
C GLY A 77 -5.31 -13.09 30.50
N ARG A 78 -4.92 -14.22 29.91
CA ARG A 78 -5.52 -15.53 30.19
C ARG A 78 -5.20 -16.01 31.60
N GLY A 79 -6.20 -16.57 32.27
CA GLY A 79 -6.10 -17.09 33.63
C GLY A 79 -5.95 -18.62 33.66
N PRO A 80 -6.09 -19.22 34.87
CA PRO A 80 -5.96 -20.66 35.05
C PRO A 80 -7.04 -21.47 34.32
N PHE A 81 -8.25 -20.94 34.19
CA PHE A 81 -9.36 -21.61 33.52
C PHE A 81 -9.10 -21.76 32.02
N GLU A 82 -8.73 -20.67 31.34
CA GLU A 82 -8.41 -20.68 29.92
C GLU A 82 -7.21 -21.60 29.64
N ARG A 83 -6.20 -21.58 30.51
CA ARG A 83 -5.03 -22.47 30.40
C ARG A 83 -5.42 -23.94 30.53
N GLU A 84 -6.36 -24.27 31.40
CA GLU A 84 -6.85 -25.64 31.57
C GLU A 84 -7.70 -26.10 30.37
N LEU A 85 -8.51 -25.21 29.79
CA LEU A 85 -9.22 -25.49 28.53
C LEU A 85 -8.24 -25.77 27.39
N GLU A 86 -7.19 -24.95 27.25
CA GLU A 86 -6.12 -25.18 26.27
C GLU A 86 -5.41 -26.53 26.51
N ARG A 87 -5.11 -26.85 27.78
CA ARG A 87 -4.49 -28.14 28.15
C ARG A 87 -5.37 -29.33 27.73
N ARG A 88 -6.69 -29.16 27.75
CA ARG A 88 -7.67 -30.15 27.29
C ARG A 88 -7.89 -30.14 25.77
N GLY A 89 -7.21 -29.26 25.03
CA GLY A 89 -7.39 -29.11 23.59
C GLY A 89 -8.71 -28.44 23.20
N ILE A 90 -9.38 -27.77 24.14
CA ILE A 90 -10.65 -27.08 23.89
C ILE A 90 -10.36 -25.66 23.42
N GLN A 91 -11.03 -25.24 22.36
CA GLN A 91 -10.95 -23.87 21.86
C GLN A 91 -11.56 -22.89 22.86
N VAL A 92 -10.76 -21.94 23.33
CA VAL A 92 -11.18 -20.94 24.33
C VAL A 92 -12.01 -19.82 23.71
N GLU A 93 -11.52 -19.22 22.62
CA GLU A 93 -12.16 -18.06 21.98
C GLU A 93 -13.37 -18.50 21.15
N LYS A 94 -14.48 -17.76 21.26
CA LYS A 94 -15.66 -18.00 20.42
C LYS A 94 -15.36 -17.82 18.93
N TYR A 95 -14.54 -16.83 18.58
CA TYR A 95 -14.17 -16.51 17.20
C TYR A 95 -12.64 -16.47 17.05
N PRO A 96 -12.02 -17.52 16.47
CA PRO A 96 -10.58 -17.58 16.28
C PRO A 96 -10.21 -16.75 15.03
N LEU A 97 -9.79 -15.50 15.24
CA LEU A 97 -9.43 -14.60 14.14
C LEU A 97 -8.17 -15.09 13.41
N THR A 98 -8.06 -14.72 12.12
CA THR A 98 -6.91 -15.06 11.27
C THR A 98 -5.60 -14.58 11.90
N THR A 99 -4.62 -15.48 11.98
CA THR A 99 -3.30 -15.18 12.53
C THR A 99 -2.41 -14.45 11.51
N THR A 100 -1.27 -13.95 11.96
CA THR A 100 -0.25 -13.34 11.09
C THR A 100 0.22 -14.30 9.99
N THR A 101 0.42 -15.58 10.30
CA THR A 101 0.76 -16.61 9.31
C THR A 101 -0.33 -16.76 8.25
N GLY A 102 -1.61 -16.77 8.66
CA GLY A 102 -2.73 -16.84 7.73
C GLY A 102 -2.79 -15.64 6.79
N ALA A 103 -2.65 -14.43 7.33
CA ALA A 103 -2.65 -13.20 6.52
C ALA A 103 -1.49 -13.15 5.52
N VAL A 104 -0.27 -13.48 5.96
CA VAL A 104 0.93 -13.51 5.09
C VAL A 104 0.78 -14.58 4.00
N ARG A 105 0.27 -15.76 4.34
CA ARG A 105 0.09 -16.84 3.37
C ARG A 105 -0.93 -16.50 2.27
N VAL A 106 -2.02 -15.82 2.64
CA VAL A 106 -3.01 -15.34 1.67
C VAL A 106 -2.38 -14.28 0.75
N ALA A 107 -1.64 -13.32 1.30
CA ALA A 107 -0.95 -12.30 0.51
C ALA A 107 0.07 -12.92 -0.47
N GLU A 108 0.90 -13.86 0.01
CA GLU A 108 1.87 -14.60 -0.80
C GLU A 108 1.20 -15.33 -1.97
N MET A 109 0.15 -16.11 -1.69
CA MET A 109 -0.59 -16.85 -2.70
C MET A 109 -1.17 -15.92 -3.78
N VAL A 110 -1.73 -14.78 -3.37
CA VAL A 110 -2.27 -13.78 -4.30
C VAL A 110 -1.14 -13.22 -5.19
N LEU A 111 0.01 -12.85 -4.62
CA LEU A 111 1.14 -12.31 -5.39
C LEU A 111 1.71 -13.33 -6.38
N LEU A 112 1.85 -14.60 -5.99
CA LEU A 112 2.31 -15.67 -6.88
C LEU A 112 1.35 -15.86 -8.06
N ARG A 113 0.04 -15.92 -7.78
CA ARG A 113 -0.97 -16.00 -8.84
C ARG A 113 -0.94 -14.79 -9.77
N ARG A 114 -0.77 -13.58 -9.23
CA ARG A 114 -0.65 -12.36 -10.04
C ARG A 114 0.54 -12.43 -10.99
N ARG A 115 1.68 -12.89 -10.49
CA ARG A 115 2.90 -13.08 -11.30
C ARG A 115 2.68 -14.08 -12.45
N GLU A 116 2.00 -15.19 -12.20
CA GLU A 116 1.68 -16.17 -13.25
C GLU A 116 0.76 -15.57 -14.32
N LEU A 117 -0.28 -14.85 -13.89
CA LEU A 117 -1.20 -14.17 -14.80
C LEU A 117 -0.48 -13.09 -15.63
N GLU A 118 0.43 -12.33 -15.03
CA GLU A 118 1.24 -11.34 -15.74
C GLU A 118 2.16 -11.99 -16.78
N ALA A 119 2.74 -13.14 -16.47
CA ALA A 119 3.57 -13.89 -17.41
C ALA A 119 2.75 -14.41 -18.60
N GLN A 120 1.57 -14.97 -18.35
CA GLN A 120 0.65 -15.41 -19.41
C GLN A 120 0.16 -14.24 -20.26
N ALA A 121 -0.29 -13.16 -19.61
CA ALA A 121 -0.75 -11.96 -20.29
C ALA A 121 0.35 -11.33 -21.13
N LYS A 122 1.61 -11.35 -20.68
CA LYS A 122 2.75 -10.88 -21.46
C LYS A 122 2.90 -11.65 -22.78
N ILE A 123 2.87 -12.98 -22.74
CA ILE A 123 2.99 -13.84 -23.93
C ILE A 123 1.84 -13.55 -24.91
N GLU A 124 0.62 -13.50 -24.41
CA GLU A 124 -0.57 -13.25 -25.24
C GLU A 124 -0.55 -11.84 -25.85
N MET A 125 -0.21 -10.82 -25.05
CA MET A 125 -0.11 -9.45 -25.53
C MET A 125 1.02 -9.27 -26.55
N GLU A 126 2.15 -9.96 -26.40
CA GLU A 126 3.24 -9.95 -27.37
C GLU A 126 2.79 -10.59 -28.69
N ALA A 127 2.14 -11.76 -28.64
CA ALA A 127 1.60 -12.42 -29.82
C ALA A 127 0.54 -11.54 -30.54
N GLN A 128 -0.38 -10.93 -29.78
CA GLN A 128 -1.37 -10.00 -30.33
C GLN A 128 -0.72 -8.75 -30.92
N ARG A 129 0.32 -8.20 -30.29
CA ARG A 129 1.04 -7.02 -30.80
C ARG A 129 1.78 -7.35 -32.09
N GLN A 130 2.44 -8.50 -32.18
CA GLN A 130 3.08 -8.96 -33.40
C GLN A 130 2.05 -9.18 -34.51
N ALA A 131 0.93 -9.84 -34.23
CA ALA A 131 -0.15 -10.06 -35.20
C ALA A 131 -0.80 -8.75 -35.69
N ARG A 132 -0.83 -7.71 -34.85
CA ARG A 132 -1.37 -6.38 -35.18
C ARG A 132 -0.33 -5.39 -35.70
N ARG A 133 0.93 -5.80 -35.85
CA ARG A 133 1.97 -4.93 -36.41
C ARG A 133 1.58 -4.54 -37.83
N ARG A 134 1.74 -3.26 -38.17
CA ARG A 134 1.41 -2.71 -39.49
C ARG A 134 2.64 -2.06 -40.09
N ASP A 135 2.76 -2.07 -41.40
CA ASP A 135 3.88 -1.39 -42.07
C ASP A 135 3.75 0.13 -41.97
N ALA A 136 2.52 0.64 -42.12
CA ALA A 136 2.18 2.06 -42.07
C ALA A 136 1.14 2.35 -40.98
N PRO A 137 1.14 3.58 -40.41
CA PRO A 137 0.11 4.01 -39.47
C PRO A 137 -1.26 4.12 -40.13
N SER A 138 -2.33 3.97 -39.35
CA SER A 138 -3.70 4.21 -39.84
C SER A 138 -4.05 5.69 -39.76
N GLY A 139 -5.31 6.05 -40.04
CA GLY A 139 -5.78 7.45 -40.06
C GLY A 139 -5.66 8.26 -38.77
N TRP A 140 -5.09 7.69 -37.69
CA TRP A 140 -4.66 8.48 -36.53
C TRP A 140 -3.43 9.35 -36.85
N TYR A 141 -2.62 8.96 -37.83
CA TYR A 141 -1.45 9.72 -38.28
C TYR A 141 -1.91 10.80 -39.27
N ASN A 142 -2.59 11.80 -38.71
CA ASN A 142 -3.21 12.90 -39.42
C ASN A 142 -3.09 14.18 -38.58
N GLU A 143 -2.75 15.30 -39.21
CA GLU A 143 -2.55 16.61 -38.59
C GLU A 143 -3.68 17.61 -38.88
N THR A 144 -4.83 17.15 -39.41
CA THR A 144 -5.99 18.02 -39.67
C THR A 144 -6.44 18.81 -38.43
N ASP A 145 -6.48 18.16 -37.27
CA ASP A 145 -6.97 18.75 -36.03
C ASP A 145 -5.86 19.34 -35.15
N GLY A 146 -4.59 19.22 -35.57
CA GLY A 146 -3.43 19.69 -34.84
C GLY A 146 -2.15 18.89 -35.12
N PRO A 147 -0.97 19.42 -34.76
CA PRO A 147 0.30 18.77 -35.05
C PRO A 147 0.50 17.50 -34.24
N LEU A 148 1.18 16.51 -34.83
CA LEU A 148 1.58 15.30 -34.11
C LEU A 148 2.71 15.60 -33.12
N ASN A 149 2.80 14.78 -32.05
CA ASN A 149 3.86 14.91 -31.06
C ASN A 149 5.10 14.06 -31.43
N PRO A 150 6.26 14.67 -31.76
CA PRO A 150 7.45 13.92 -32.17
C PRO A 150 7.96 12.92 -31.11
N ARG A 151 7.79 13.21 -29.81
CA ARG A 151 8.18 12.29 -28.72
C ARG A 151 7.32 11.03 -28.71
N PHE A 152 6.04 11.18 -29.02
CA PHE A 152 5.13 10.05 -29.13
C PHE A 152 5.44 9.20 -30.37
N LEU A 153 5.71 9.85 -31.51
CA LEU A 153 6.11 9.16 -32.75
C LEU A 153 7.39 8.34 -32.56
N ALA A 154 8.39 8.88 -31.85
CA ALA A 154 9.61 8.14 -31.51
C ALA A 154 9.33 6.86 -30.70
N SER A 155 8.37 6.92 -29.77
CA SER A 155 7.96 5.75 -28.98
C SER A 155 7.18 4.73 -29.84
N MET A 156 6.39 5.22 -30.79
CA MET A 156 5.56 4.41 -31.68
C MET A 156 6.31 3.80 -32.86
N GLN A 157 7.49 4.29 -33.21
CA GLN A 157 8.29 3.83 -34.35
C GLN A 157 8.53 2.31 -34.34
N SER A 158 8.71 1.72 -33.15
CA SER A 158 8.90 0.27 -32.99
C SER A 158 7.73 -0.58 -33.50
N ASN A 159 6.53 0.00 -33.60
CA ASN A 159 5.32 -0.70 -34.05
C ASN A 159 5.15 -0.68 -35.58
N TYR A 160 5.95 0.11 -36.31
CA TYR A 160 5.82 0.28 -37.76
C TYR A 160 7.12 -0.09 -38.48
N THR A 161 7.01 -0.40 -39.76
CA THR A 161 8.17 -0.66 -40.64
C THR A 161 8.62 0.64 -41.30
N GLN A 162 7.66 1.47 -41.72
CA GLN A 162 7.92 2.80 -42.28
C GLN A 162 8.41 3.77 -41.20
N VAL A 163 9.27 4.70 -41.60
CA VAL A 163 9.73 5.78 -40.74
C VAL A 163 8.59 6.78 -40.56
N ILE A 164 8.11 6.94 -39.33
CA ILE A 164 7.04 7.86 -38.96
C ILE A 164 7.54 9.05 -38.13
N THR A 165 8.83 9.08 -37.79
CA THR A 165 9.43 10.14 -36.96
C THR A 165 9.79 11.39 -37.75
N GLU A 166 9.97 11.26 -39.07
CA GLU A 166 10.35 12.35 -39.96
C GLU A 166 9.09 13.08 -40.46
N LEU A 167 8.69 14.12 -39.72
CA LEU A 167 7.56 14.97 -40.11
C LEU A 167 8.02 16.05 -41.12
N PRO A 168 7.29 16.23 -42.24
CA PRO A 168 7.52 17.35 -43.15
C PRO A 168 7.15 18.67 -42.48
N ARG A 169 7.61 19.79 -43.07
CA ARG A 169 7.27 21.15 -42.58
C ARG A 169 5.81 21.52 -42.82
N THR A 170 5.15 20.86 -43.78
CA THR A 170 3.74 21.05 -44.09
C THR A 170 2.90 20.02 -43.35
N PRO A 171 1.71 20.39 -42.84
CA PRO A 171 0.86 19.45 -42.10
C PRO A 171 0.54 18.20 -42.93
N ILE A 172 0.71 17.02 -42.33
CA ILE A 172 0.29 15.78 -42.98
C ILE A 172 -1.22 15.64 -42.79
N THR A 173 -2.00 16.06 -43.78
CA THR A 173 -3.43 15.78 -43.81
C THR A 173 -3.69 14.50 -44.58
N GLY A 174 -4.33 13.53 -43.95
CA GLY A 174 -4.69 12.26 -44.60
C GLY A 174 -5.56 12.47 -45.86
N THR A 175 -5.49 11.51 -46.78
CA THR A 175 -6.58 11.27 -47.76
C THR A 175 -7.62 10.36 -47.15
#